data_AF-A0A942Y5J1-F1
#
_entry.id   AF-A0A942Y5J1-F1
#
_cell.length_a   1.000
_cell.length_b   1.000
_cell.length_c   1.000
_cell.angle_alpha   90.00
_cell.angle_beta   90.00
_cell.angle_gamma   90.00
#
_symmetry.space_group_name_H-M   'P 1'
#
loop_
_entity.id
_entity.type
_entity.pdbx_description
1 polymer ?
#
loop_
_entity_poly.entity_id
_entity_poly.type
_entity_poly.pdbx_seq_one_letter_code
_entity_poly.pdbx_strand_id
1 'polypeptide(L)'
;MFHFSNNLEVLLLDRKKIWQQLNHFQSANFTQNYLKSCYKNIPDEGDYSKCGYDNCFPFIYYLDHGKLYYDQASIAPLAIKPVLLFYGLVHLIKACLLTVDPYYPETTSVLAHGVTSRKKKKQQYQFIYDEVKIQKLGLFTHFSKQMFHVKHLEGEKFIMKDLLMQLPEMDSCFEFFHNTNMIYLHRNGNKYTIPYNVLDYYHRTLESFKEYIETKSVSPVQWLEEENHHISFISEKELSLPFRYHVEKNLYCLPIVKGHLGMIPELIIYYLLLYNLSMIARYETEWWSELIKTTPTNDYPLINQFLSLAFNKSPYLVYHYLLSQK
;
A
#
# COMPACT_ATOMS: atom_id res chain seq x y z
N MET A 1 21.21 3.12 6.12
CA MET A 1 20.84 4.16 7.10
C MET A 1 21.11 5.50 6.41
N PHE A 2 20.10 6.13 5.83
CA PHE A 2 20.22 7.44 5.21
C PHE A 2 19.19 8.37 5.86
N HIS A 3 19.69 9.42 6.50
CA HIS A 3 18.92 10.53 7.01
C HIS A 3 18.56 11.45 5.85
N PHE A 4 17.27 11.74 5.65
CA PHE A 4 16.82 12.91 4.92
C PHE A 4 16.20 13.87 5.91
N SER A 5 17.00 14.83 6.38
CA SER A 5 16.50 16.04 7.02
C SER A 5 16.52 17.17 5.99
N ASN A 6 15.43 17.93 5.97
CA ASN A 6 15.30 19.31 5.53
C ASN A 6 15.37 19.56 4.01
N ASN A 7 14.22 19.42 3.35
CA ASN A 7 13.66 20.33 2.32
C ASN A 7 12.42 19.71 1.58
N LEU A 8 11.56 18.97 2.28
CA LEU A 8 10.42 18.24 1.68
C LEU A 8 9.05 18.87 1.98
N GLU A 9 9.00 20.15 2.33
CA GLU A 9 7.79 20.79 2.84
C GLU A 9 6.76 21.28 1.79
N VAL A 10 6.94 21.07 0.47
CA VAL A 10 5.93 21.48 -0.54
C VAL A 10 5.82 20.51 -1.75
N LEU A 11 5.89 19.20 -1.53
CA LEU A 11 5.75 18.21 -2.61
C LEU A 11 4.64 17.20 -2.31
N LEU A 12 3.46 17.75 -2.08
CA LEU A 12 2.21 17.01 -1.95
C LEU A 12 1.91 16.29 -3.27
N LEU A 13 2.25 15.00 -3.37
CA LEU A 13 1.79 14.07 -4.42
C LEU A 13 1.71 14.67 -5.84
N ASP A 14 2.73 15.42 -6.28
CA ASP A 14 2.76 15.84 -7.68
C ASP A 14 3.04 14.61 -8.54
N ARG A 15 1.95 14.03 -9.04
CA ARG A 15 1.97 12.84 -9.89
C ARG A 15 2.95 12.98 -11.05
N LYS A 16 3.01 14.18 -11.67
CA LYS A 16 3.94 14.39 -12.80
C LYS A 16 5.38 14.23 -12.33
N LYS A 17 5.70 14.76 -11.15
CA LYS A 17 7.03 14.63 -10.56
C LYS A 17 7.35 13.17 -10.18
N ILE A 18 6.40 12.42 -9.62
CA ILE A 18 6.61 11.00 -9.29
C ILE A 18 6.95 10.18 -10.55
N TRP A 19 6.19 10.36 -11.64
CA TRP A 19 6.51 9.69 -12.89
C TRP A 19 7.83 10.16 -13.51
N GLN A 20 8.15 11.46 -13.43
CA GLN A 20 9.47 11.96 -13.84
C GLN A 20 10.60 11.30 -13.05
N GLN A 21 10.42 11.09 -11.74
CA GLN A 21 11.41 10.41 -10.91
C GLN A 21 11.51 8.92 -11.23
N LEU A 22 10.39 8.24 -11.51
CA LEU A 22 10.38 6.86 -11.98
C LEU A 22 11.09 6.70 -13.34
N ASN A 23 11.03 7.70 -14.22
CA ASN A 23 11.74 7.67 -15.50
C ASN A 23 13.27 7.59 -15.35
N HIS A 24 13.85 7.98 -14.20
CA HIS A 24 15.28 7.77 -13.96
C HIS A 24 15.66 6.28 -13.99
N PHE A 25 14.73 5.40 -13.63
CA PHE A 25 14.88 3.95 -13.69
C PHE A 25 14.64 3.35 -15.10
N GLN A 26 14.44 4.18 -16.12
CA GLN A 26 14.31 3.73 -17.53
C GLN A 26 15.65 3.78 -18.29
N SER A 27 16.71 4.34 -17.69
CA SER A 27 18.05 4.29 -18.29
C SER A 27 18.64 2.89 -18.15
N ALA A 28 18.84 2.18 -19.26
CA ALA A 28 19.38 0.82 -19.25
C ALA A 28 20.72 0.70 -18.49
N ASN A 29 21.60 1.70 -18.63
CA ASN A 29 22.86 1.72 -17.89
C ASN A 29 22.65 1.88 -16.38
N PHE A 30 21.73 2.77 -15.98
CA PHE A 30 21.41 2.95 -14.56
C PHE A 30 20.73 1.69 -14.00
N THR A 31 19.73 1.15 -14.69
CA THR A 31 18.91 0.03 -14.24
C THR A 31 19.72 -1.24 -14.08
N GLN A 32 20.62 -1.54 -15.02
CA GLN A 32 21.51 -2.70 -14.89
C GLN A 32 22.37 -2.60 -13.62
N ASN A 33 22.96 -1.43 -13.35
CA ASN A 33 23.79 -1.19 -12.18
C ASN A 33 22.98 -1.19 -10.87
N TYR A 34 21.76 -0.64 -10.92
CA TYR A 34 20.82 -0.63 -9.82
C TYR A 34 20.42 -2.06 -9.44
N LEU A 35 19.90 -2.85 -10.38
CA LEU A 35 19.51 -4.25 -10.13
C LEU A 35 20.68 -5.10 -9.65
N LYS A 36 21.86 -4.96 -10.28
CA LYS A 36 23.09 -5.61 -9.80
C LYS A 36 23.40 -5.28 -8.35
N SER A 37 23.22 -4.02 -7.94
CA SER A 37 23.43 -3.59 -6.55
C SER A 37 22.39 -4.20 -5.61
N CYS A 38 21.13 -4.27 -6.02
CA CYS A 38 20.10 -4.94 -5.24
C CYS A 38 20.42 -6.44 -5.03
N TYR A 39 20.87 -7.14 -6.07
CA TYR A 39 21.17 -8.58 -5.98
C TYR A 39 22.35 -8.92 -5.10
N LYS A 40 23.33 -8.02 -4.94
CA LYS A 40 24.44 -8.21 -3.99
C LYS A 40 23.99 -8.35 -2.54
N ASN A 41 22.80 -7.86 -2.21
CA ASN A 41 22.22 -7.97 -0.86
C ASN A 41 21.48 -9.30 -0.64
N ILE A 42 21.38 -10.14 -1.68
CA ILE A 42 20.76 -11.46 -1.60
C ILE A 42 21.84 -12.48 -1.18
N PRO A 43 21.55 -13.42 -0.26
CA PRO A 43 22.54 -14.38 0.23
C PRO A 43 23.10 -15.41 -0.77
N ASP A 44 22.66 -15.38 -2.04
CA ASP A 44 22.92 -16.44 -3.02
C ASP A 44 24.11 -16.09 -3.93
N GLU A 45 25.11 -16.96 -4.06
CA GLU A 45 26.35 -16.72 -4.83
C GLU A 45 26.16 -16.82 -6.36
N GLY A 46 25.18 -16.09 -6.90
CA GLY A 46 24.89 -16.02 -8.33
C GLY A 46 25.75 -14.99 -9.10
N ASP A 47 25.73 -15.09 -10.43
CA ASP A 47 26.28 -14.02 -11.28
C ASP A 47 25.33 -12.81 -11.31
N TYR A 48 25.46 -11.94 -10.32
CA TYR A 48 24.65 -10.72 -10.19
C TYR A 48 24.81 -9.77 -11.38
N SER A 49 25.95 -9.80 -12.09
CA SER A 49 26.15 -8.95 -13.26
C SER A 49 25.30 -9.44 -14.42
N LYS A 50 25.26 -10.76 -14.64
CA LYS A 50 24.37 -11.38 -15.62
C LYS A 50 22.91 -11.18 -15.24
N CYS A 51 22.52 -11.41 -13.98
CA CYS A 51 21.14 -11.20 -13.54
C CYS A 51 20.70 -9.74 -13.74
N GLY A 52 21.55 -8.76 -13.41
CA GLY A 52 21.27 -7.34 -13.63
C GLY A 52 21.11 -6.99 -15.11
N TYR A 53 21.87 -7.65 -16.00
CA TYR A 53 21.74 -7.51 -17.45
C TYR A 53 20.43 -8.12 -17.96
N ASP A 54 20.16 -9.38 -17.61
CA ASP A 54 19.00 -10.15 -18.07
C ASP A 54 17.68 -9.48 -17.62
N ASN A 55 17.63 -8.95 -16.39
CA ASN A 55 16.44 -8.31 -15.84
C ASN A 55 16.31 -6.80 -16.15
N CYS A 56 17.31 -6.19 -16.78
CA CYS A 56 17.32 -4.75 -17.06
C CYS A 56 16.09 -4.32 -17.88
N PHE A 57 15.88 -4.93 -19.06
CA PHE A 57 14.76 -4.59 -19.91
C PHE A 57 13.40 -5.06 -19.37
N PRO A 58 13.24 -6.29 -18.83
CA PRO A 58 12.02 -6.69 -18.14
C PRO A 58 11.56 -5.68 -17.09
N PHE A 59 12.49 -5.19 -16.26
CA PHE A 59 12.22 -4.16 -15.27
C PHE A 59 11.72 -2.85 -15.91
N ILE A 60 12.42 -2.35 -16.94
CA ILE A 60 12.03 -1.13 -17.66
C ILE A 60 10.65 -1.28 -18.28
N TYR A 61 10.38 -2.40 -18.96
CA TYR A 61 9.10 -2.65 -19.60
C TYR A 61 7.95 -2.74 -18.59
N TYR A 62 8.19 -3.26 -17.38
CA TYR A 62 7.19 -3.23 -16.32
C TYR A 62 6.88 -1.80 -15.87
N LEU A 63 7.87 -0.92 -15.74
CA LEU A 63 7.62 0.50 -15.45
C LEU A 63 6.87 1.19 -16.60
N ASP A 64 7.25 0.93 -17.84
CA ASP A 64 6.61 1.50 -19.04
C ASP A 64 5.15 1.08 -19.15
N HIS A 65 4.87 -0.21 -18.98
CA HIS A 65 3.50 -0.71 -18.97
C HIS A 65 2.72 -0.13 -17.79
N GLY A 66 3.29 -0.12 -16.59
CA GLY A 66 2.67 0.52 -15.42
C GLY A 66 2.26 1.96 -15.74
N LYS A 67 3.18 2.76 -16.28
CA LYS A 67 2.92 4.14 -16.69
C LYS A 67 1.81 4.23 -17.74
N LEU A 68 1.86 3.41 -18.78
CA LEU A 68 0.84 3.38 -19.84
C LEU A 68 -0.57 3.15 -19.26
N TYR A 69 -0.73 2.16 -18.38
CA TYR A 69 -2.02 1.88 -17.75
C TYR A 69 -2.52 3.05 -16.89
N TYR A 70 -1.64 3.72 -16.14
CA TYR A 70 -2.01 4.90 -15.35
C TYR A 70 -2.37 6.10 -16.25
N ASP A 71 -1.64 6.32 -17.34
CA ASP A 71 -1.96 7.37 -18.30
C ASP A 71 -3.35 7.13 -18.91
N GLN A 72 -3.68 5.88 -19.29
CA GLN A 72 -5.03 5.54 -19.77
C GLN A 72 -6.09 5.67 -18.66
N ALA A 73 -5.77 5.27 -17.42
CA ALA A 73 -6.68 5.42 -16.28
C ALA A 73 -7.02 6.88 -15.97
N SER A 74 -6.15 7.83 -16.37
CA SER A 74 -6.36 9.27 -16.14
C SER A 74 -7.49 9.86 -16.98
N ILE A 75 -7.73 9.29 -18.18
CA ILE A 75 -8.78 9.74 -19.11
C ILE A 75 -9.96 8.77 -19.19
N ALA A 76 -9.83 7.59 -18.59
CA ALA A 76 -10.84 6.55 -18.63
C ALA A 76 -12.07 6.89 -17.76
N PRO A 77 -13.29 6.52 -18.21
CA PRO A 77 -14.47 6.60 -17.37
C PRO A 77 -14.36 5.64 -16.17
N LEU A 78 -15.09 5.95 -15.10
CA LEU A 78 -15.13 5.15 -13.88
C LEU A 78 -15.43 3.68 -14.15
N ALA A 79 -16.25 3.38 -15.16
CA ALA A 79 -16.63 2.02 -15.55
C ALA A 79 -15.45 1.07 -15.80
N ILE A 80 -14.33 1.57 -16.34
CA ILE A 80 -13.15 0.75 -16.67
C ILE A 80 -11.90 1.12 -15.87
N LYS A 81 -11.91 2.27 -15.18
CA LYS A 81 -10.77 2.79 -14.42
C LYS A 81 -10.19 1.79 -13.39
N PRO A 82 -10.97 1.02 -12.61
CA PRO A 82 -10.42 0.03 -11.68
C PRO A 82 -9.58 -1.04 -12.36
N VAL A 83 -9.99 -1.48 -13.55
CA VAL A 83 -9.26 -2.49 -14.32
C VAL A 83 -7.89 -1.95 -14.73
N LEU A 84 -7.86 -0.73 -15.25
CA LEU A 84 -6.61 -0.08 -15.66
C LEU A 84 -5.67 0.15 -14.48
N LEU A 85 -6.18 0.66 -13.35
CA LEU A 85 -5.37 0.87 -12.14
C LEU A 85 -4.82 -0.44 -11.59
N PHE A 86 -5.63 -1.51 -11.57
CA PHE A 86 -5.20 -2.82 -11.09
C PHE A 86 -4.06 -3.38 -11.95
N TYR A 87 -4.23 -3.44 -13.28
CA TYR A 87 -3.19 -3.98 -14.16
C TYR A 87 -1.94 -3.08 -14.20
N GLY A 88 -2.10 -1.76 -14.13
CA GLY A 88 -0.98 -0.84 -13.95
C GLY A 88 -0.20 -1.12 -12.67
N LEU A 89 -0.90 -1.30 -11.53
CA LEU A 89 -0.25 -1.62 -10.25
C LEU A 89 0.44 -2.99 -10.29
N VAL A 90 -0.17 -3.99 -10.94
CA VAL A 90 0.44 -5.30 -11.16
C VAL A 90 1.79 -5.17 -11.88
N HIS A 91 1.87 -4.36 -12.93
CA HIS A 91 3.13 -4.11 -13.63
C HIS A 91 4.17 -3.44 -12.72
N LEU A 92 3.78 -2.40 -11.98
CA LEU A 92 4.69 -1.73 -11.04
C LEU A 92 5.20 -2.65 -9.93
N ILE A 93 4.35 -3.52 -9.37
CA ILE A 93 4.75 -4.53 -8.39
C ILE A 93 5.75 -5.53 -8.98
N LYS A 94 5.57 -5.94 -10.24
CA LYS A 94 6.54 -6.83 -10.91
C LYS A 94 7.91 -6.15 -11.10
N ALA A 95 7.95 -4.85 -11.38
CA ALA A 95 9.21 -4.10 -11.39
C ALA A 95 9.88 -4.12 -10.00
N CYS A 96 9.12 -3.84 -8.93
CA CYS A 96 9.62 -3.94 -7.57
C CYS A 96 10.09 -5.36 -7.21
N LEU A 97 9.39 -6.38 -7.67
CA LEU A 97 9.74 -7.76 -7.35
C LEU A 97 11.10 -8.15 -7.94
N LEU A 98 11.42 -7.67 -9.15
CA LEU A 98 12.72 -7.88 -9.78
C LEU A 98 13.90 -7.24 -9.01
N THR A 99 13.67 -6.38 -8.02
CA THR A 99 14.77 -5.85 -7.19
C THR A 99 15.16 -6.79 -6.06
N VAL A 100 14.26 -7.69 -5.65
CA VAL A 100 14.47 -8.62 -4.53
C VAL A 100 14.46 -10.08 -4.96
N ASP A 101 14.06 -10.37 -6.20
CA ASP A 101 13.97 -11.71 -6.78
C ASP A 101 14.48 -11.70 -8.24
N PRO A 102 15.77 -12.00 -8.48
CA PRO A 102 16.37 -12.01 -9.80
C PRO A 102 15.82 -13.12 -10.72
N TYR A 103 15.11 -14.11 -10.19
CA TYR A 103 14.64 -15.25 -10.96
C TYR A 103 13.13 -15.17 -11.25
N TYR A 104 12.47 -14.07 -10.92
CA TYR A 104 11.06 -13.88 -11.18
C TYR A 104 10.76 -13.71 -12.69
N PRO A 105 9.75 -14.42 -13.25
CA PRO A 105 8.94 -15.47 -12.64
C PRO A 105 9.60 -16.86 -12.76
N GLU A 106 9.86 -17.51 -11.62
CA GLU A 106 10.47 -18.86 -11.61
C GLU A 106 9.48 -19.93 -12.10
N THR A 107 8.18 -19.76 -11.82
CA THR A 107 7.14 -20.73 -12.20
C THR A 107 5.89 -20.03 -12.75
N THR A 108 5.07 -20.75 -13.52
CA THR A 108 3.78 -20.22 -14.00
C THR A 108 2.78 -19.99 -12.87
N SER A 109 2.98 -20.62 -11.70
CA SER A 109 2.09 -20.47 -10.56
C SER A 109 2.05 -19.04 -10.01
N VAL A 110 3.14 -18.28 -10.14
CA VAL A 110 3.21 -16.87 -9.70
C VAL A 110 2.63 -15.88 -10.71
N LEU A 111 2.12 -16.36 -11.86
CA LEU A 111 1.47 -15.53 -12.87
C LEU A 111 -0.03 -15.30 -12.57
N ALA A 112 -0.65 -16.16 -11.77
CA ALA A 112 -2.01 -15.94 -11.27
C ALA A 112 -2.05 -14.74 -10.30
N HIS A 113 -3.22 -14.17 -10.03
CA HIS A 113 -3.33 -13.03 -9.11
C HIS A 113 -2.95 -13.39 -7.67
N GLY A 114 -3.18 -14.63 -7.23
CA GLY A 114 -2.92 -15.07 -5.84
C GLY A 114 -3.99 -14.66 -4.84
N VAL A 115 -5.12 -14.17 -5.34
CA VAL A 115 -6.30 -13.79 -4.56
C VAL A 115 -7.57 -14.13 -5.37
N THR A 116 -8.67 -14.34 -4.66
CA THR A 116 -10.00 -14.57 -5.26
C THR A 116 -11.06 -13.77 -4.52
N SER A 117 -12.02 -13.19 -5.23
CA SER A 117 -13.25 -12.69 -4.62
C SER A 117 -14.33 -13.77 -4.63
N ARG A 118 -15.25 -13.71 -3.65
CA ARG A 118 -16.39 -14.63 -3.60
C ARG A 118 -17.51 -14.10 -4.48
N LYS A 119 -18.10 -14.95 -5.32
CA LYS A 119 -19.35 -14.62 -6.02
C LYS A 119 -20.50 -14.57 -5.00
N LYS A 120 -20.95 -13.37 -4.61
CA LYS A 120 -22.07 -13.21 -3.66
C LYS A 120 -23.43 -13.31 -4.37
N LYS A 121 -24.47 -13.66 -3.61
CA LYS A 121 -25.87 -13.58 -4.09
C LYS A 121 -26.23 -12.10 -4.29
N LYS A 122 -26.86 -11.78 -5.42
CA LYS A 122 -27.10 -10.39 -5.90
C LYS A 122 -27.98 -9.52 -4.99
N GLN A 123 -28.81 -10.10 -4.12
CA GLN A 123 -29.69 -9.30 -3.26
C GLN A 123 -28.89 -8.54 -2.20
N GLN A 124 -29.03 -7.20 -2.22
CA GLN A 124 -28.43 -6.27 -1.25
C GLN A 124 -26.88 -6.33 -1.19
N TYR A 125 -26.22 -6.62 -2.32
CA TYR A 125 -24.76 -6.56 -2.37
C TYR A 125 -24.26 -5.14 -2.12
N GLN A 126 -23.25 -5.02 -1.24
CA GLN A 126 -22.50 -3.81 -0.97
C GLN A 126 -21.01 -4.13 -0.95
N PHE A 127 -20.22 -3.28 -1.61
CA PHE A 127 -18.78 -3.45 -1.75
C PHE A 127 -18.07 -3.44 -0.41
N ILE A 128 -18.45 -2.52 0.50
CA ILE A 128 -17.82 -2.41 1.83
C ILE A 128 -17.83 -3.72 2.63
N TYR A 129 -18.82 -4.58 2.42
CA TYR A 129 -18.94 -5.87 3.11
C TYR A 129 -18.38 -7.04 2.32
N ASP A 130 -17.84 -6.80 1.13
CA ASP A 130 -17.25 -7.84 0.31
C ASP A 130 -15.88 -8.28 0.84
N GLU A 131 -15.44 -9.46 0.41
CA GLU A 131 -14.20 -10.08 0.87
C GLU A 131 -13.33 -10.57 -0.28
N VAL A 132 -12.01 -10.47 -0.07
CA VAL A 132 -11.01 -11.15 -0.89
C VAL A 132 -10.34 -12.22 -0.04
N LYS A 133 -10.19 -13.41 -0.62
CA LYS A 133 -9.50 -14.54 0.00
C LYS A 133 -8.13 -14.72 -0.63
N ILE A 134 -7.11 -14.86 0.21
CA ILE A 134 -5.73 -15.11 -0.23
C ILE A 134 -5.57 -16.58 -0.65
N GLN A 135 -4.90 -16.79 -1.78
CA GLN A 135 -4.61 -18.11 -2.32
C GLN A 135 -3.21 -18.59 -1.92
N LYS A 136 -2.98 -19.90 -2.01
CA LYS A 136 -1.69 -20.52 -1.73
C LYS A 136 -0.58 -20.03 -2.66
N LEU A 137 -0.90 -19.89 -3.95
CA LEU A 137 0.02 -19.55 -5.02
C LEU A 137 -0.50 -18.35 -5.79
N GLY A 138 0.41 -17.62 -6.43
CA GLY A 138 0.11 -16.46 -7.26
C GLY A 138 0.96 -15.26 -6.89
N LEU A 139 0.82 -14.22 -7.69
CA LEU A 139 1.55 -12.97 -7.59
C LEU A 139 1.46 -12.40 -6.18
N PHE A 140 0.24 -12.30 -5.61
CA PHE A 140 0.03 -11.79 -4.26
C PHE A 140 0.93 -12.45 -3.22
N THR A 141 0.81 -13.77 -3.09
CA THR A 141 1.53 -14.55 -2.08
C THR A 141 3.03 -14.49 -2.28
N HIS A 142 3.47 -14.38 -3.54
CA HIS A 142 4.87 -14.23 -3.87
C HIS A 142 5.41 -12.85 -3.49
N PHE A 143 4.78 -11.76 -3.95
CA PHE A 143 5.28 -10.42 -3.69
C PHE A 143 5.14 -10.02 -2.21
N SER A 144 4.08 -10.47 -1.51
CA SER A 144 3.92 -10.18 -0.08
C SER A 144 5.08 -10.76 0.74
N LYS A 145 5.53 -11.97 0.37
CA LYS A 145 6.65 -12.66 1.01
C LYS A 145 7.99 -12.02 0.64
N GLN A 146 8.25 -11.80 -0.65
CA GLN A 146 9.56 -11.36 -1.12
C GLN A 146 9.82 -9.88 -0.82
N MET A 147 8.83 -9.01 -1.05
CA MET A 147 9.01 -7.56 -0.91
C MET A 147 8.85 -7.07 0.52
N PHE A 148 7.99 -7.73 1.31
CA PHE A 148 7.57 -7.23 2.62
C PHE A 148 7.72 -8.22 3.77
N HIS A 149 8.20 -9.44 3.49
CA HIS A 149 8.33 -10.52 4.48
C HIS A 149 7.02 -10.90 5.18
N VAL A 150 5.88 -10.57 4.57
CA VAL A 150 4.55 -10.95 5.05
C VAL A 150 4.25 -12.37 4.57
N LYS A 151 4.42 -13.33 5.48
CA LYS A 151 4.24 -14.77 5.26
C LYS A 151 2.94 -15.26 5.89
N HIS A 152 2.51 -16.46 5.49
CA HIS A 152 1.40 -17.21 6.11
C HIS A 152 0.03 -16.52 6.06
N LEU A 153 -0.26 -15.78 4.99
CA LEU A 153 -1.60 -15.24 4.73
C LEU A 153 -2.51 -16.21 3.97
N GLU A 154 -2.05 -17.41 3.61
CA GLU A 154 -2.86 -18.37 2.85
C GLU A 154 -4.18 -18.67 3.57
N GLY A 155 -5.29 -18.53 2.84
CA GLY A 155 -6.62 -18.81 3.37
C GLY A 155 -7.26 -17.64 4.13
N GLU A 156 -6.48 -16.63 4.52
CA GLU A 156 -6.98 -15.41 5.16
C GLU A 156 -7.97 -14.67 4.26
N LYS A 157 -8.89 -13.95 4.91
CA LYS A 157 -9.93 -13.17 4.25
C LYS A 157 -9.88 -11.74 4.73
N PHE A 158 -9.92 -10.81 3.77
CA PHE A 158 -9.93 -9.38 4.05
C PHE A 158 -11.24 -8.77 3.59
N ILE A 159 -11.91 -8.06 4.50
CA ILE A 159 -13.13 -7.31 4.23
C ILE A 159 -12.75 -5.94 3.66
N MET A 160 -13.47 -5.48 2.63
CA MET A 160 -13.13 -4.22 1.93
C MET A 160 -13.18 -3.01 2.85
N LYS A 161 -14.18 -2.92 3.75
CA LYS A 161 -14.28 -1.85 4.75
C LYS A 161 -13.02 -1.77 5.61
N ASP A 162 -12.57 -2.91 6.13
CA ASP A 162 -11.43 -2.98 7.04
C ASP A 162 -10.14 -2.56 6.33
N LEU A 163 -9.98 -2.93 5.06
CA LEU A 163 -8.87 -2.49 4.21
C LEU A 163 -8.92 -0.97 3.94
N LEU A 164 -10.08 -0.42 3.60
CA LEU A 164 -10.25 1.02 3.36
C LEU A 164 -9.95 1.85 4.62
N MET A 165 -10.34 1.35 5.80
CA MET A 165 -10.07 2.01 7.07
C MET A 165 -8.58 2.06 7.43
N GLN A 166 -7.72 1.26 6.78
CA GLN A 166 -6.26 1.34 6.96
C GLN A 166 -5.61 2.49 6.17
N LEU A 167 -6.34 3.15 5.26
CA LEU A 167 -5.82 4.19 4.39
C LEU A 167 -6.05 5.58 5.00
N PRO A 168 -5.00 6.36 5.31
CA PRO A 168 -5.15 7.65 5.99
C PRO A 168 -6.01 8.63 5.19
N GLU A 169 -5.79 8.75 3.89
CA GLU A 169 -6.47 9.70 3.00
C GLU A 169 -7.94 9.34 2.71
N MET A 170 -8.44 8.21 3.25
CA MET A 170 -9.86 7.88 3.27
C MET A 170 -10.60 8.51 4.46
N ASP A 171 -9.88 9.13 5.40
CA ASP A 171 -10.45 9.63 6.65
C ASP A 171 -11.56 10.66 6.46
N SER A 172 -11.39 11.61 5.53
CA SER A 172 -12.41 12.59 5.18
C SER A 172 -13.72 11.95 4.70
N CYS A 173 -13.63 10.83 3.97
CA CYS A 173 -14.79 10.05 3.56
C CYS A 173 -15.49 9.43 4.77
N PHE A 174 -14.72 8.78 5.65
CA PHE A 174 -15.25 8.11 6.82
C PHE A 174 -15.88 9.12 7.80
N GLU A 175 -15.21 10.25 8.02
CA GLU A 175 -15.68 11.34 8.87
C GLU A 175 -17.01 11.91 8.36
N PHE A 176 -17.15 12.10 7.04
CA PHE A 176 -18.41 12.51 6.42
C PHE A 176 -19.57 11.55 6.74
N PHE A 177 -19.28 10.24 6.85
CA PHE A 177 -20.24 9.22 7.26
C PHE A 177 -20.25 8.96 8.77
N HIS A 178 -19.73 9.88 9.59
CA HIS A 178 -19.66 9.76 11.05
C HIS A 178 -18.91 8.52 11.55
N ASN A 179 -17.92 8.05 10.80
CA ASN A 179 -17.02 6.97 11.18
C ASN A 179 -15.60 7.52 11.39
N THR A 180 -14.90 7.02 12.40
CA THR A 180 -13.48 7.31 12.61
C THR A 180 -12.65 6.12 12.14
N ASN A 181 -11.63 6.36 11.32
CA ASN A 181 -10.68 5.34 10.87
C ASN A 181 -9.25 5.57 11.41
N MET A 182 -8.89 6.80 11.74
CA MET A 182 -7.53 7.19 12.14
C MET A 182 -7.48 7.94 13.48
N ILE A 183 -6.37 7.76 14.19
CA ILE A 183 -5.98 8.54 15.36
C ILE A 183 -4.69 9.27 15.01
N TYR A 184 -4.74 10.60 14.98
CA TYR A 184 -3.60 11.42 14.57
C TYR A 184 -2.61 11.64 15.69
N LEU A 185 -1.33 11.68 15.31
CA LEU A 185 -0.22 12.02 16.17
C LEU A 185 0.17 13.48 15.93
N HIS A 186 0.35 14.24 17.00
CA HIS A 186 0.99 15.55 16.93
C HIS A 186 2.51 15.39 16.96
N ARG A 187 3.22 16.06 16.06
CA ARG A 187 4.69 16.03 15.97
C ARG A 187 5.27 17.40 16.32
N ASN A 188 6.25 17.42 17.22
CA ASN A 188 7.07 18.59 17.52
C ASN A 188 8.55 18.16 17.54
N GLY A 189 9.29 18.41 16.46
CA GLY A 189 10.63 17.86 16.25
C GLY A 189 10.61 16.33 16.21
N ASN A 190 11.32 15.70 17.15
CA ASN A 190 11.36 14.24 17.32
C ASN A 190 10.35 13.74 18.37
N LYS A 191 9.60 14.63 19.02
CA LYS A 191 8.55 14.29 19.99
C LYS A 191 7.24 14.03 19.26
N TYR A 192 6.62 12.89 19.55
CA TYR A 192 5.32 12.49 19.07
C TYR A 192 4.34 12.37 20.24
N THR A 193 3.11 12.81 20.03
CA THR A 193 2.07 12.84 21.06
C THR A 193 0.77 12.24 20.52
N ILE A 194 0.20 11.29 21.26
CA ILE A 194 -1.02 10.55 20.90
C ILE A 194 -2.10 10.78 21.98
N PRO A 195 -3.37 11.05 21.65
CA PRO A 195 -4.44 11.14 22.63
C PRO A 195 -4.74 9.79 23.31
N TYR A 196 -5.12 9.80 24.60
CA TYR A 196 -5.41 8.58 25.38
C TYR A 196 -6.56 7.73 24.84
N ASN A 197 -7.48 8.29 24.06
CA ASN A 197 -8.55 7.52 23.41
C ASN A 197 -8.01 6.40 22.50
N VAL A 198 -6.73 6.44 22.11
CA VAL A 198 -6.04 5.33 21.46
C VAL A 198 -6.08 4.04 22.27
N LEU A 199 -6.12 4.12 23.60
CA LEU A 199 -6.20 2.96 24.48
C LEU A 199 -7.57 2.28 24.38
N ASP A 200 -8.64 3.06 24.22
CA ASP A 200 -10.00 2.56 24.03
C ASP A 200 -10.16 1.87 22.68
N TYR A 201 -9.68 2.51 21.59
CA TYR A 201 -9.61 1.89 20.27
C TYR A 201 -8.59 0.74 20.20
N TYR A 202 -7.60 0.76 21.09
CA TYR A 202 -6.71 -0.30 21.56
C TYR A 202 -7.39 -1.57 22.08
N HIS A 203 -8.38 -1.35 22.96
CA HIS A 203 -8.71 -2.25 24.07
C HIS A 203 -7.44 -2.71 24.82
N ARG A 204 -6.56 -1.76 25.16
CA ARG A 204 -5.28 -2.03 25.85
C ARG A 204 -5.09 -1.06 27.00
N THR A 205 -4.40 -1.51 28.05
CA THR A 205 -3.83 -0.61 29.06
C THR A 205 -2.68 0.19 28.45
N LEU A 206 -2.25 1.25 29.13
CA LEU A 206 -1.13 2.07 28.69
C LEU A 206 0.15 1.26 28.51
N GLU A 207 0.51 0.44 29.49
CA GLU A 207 1.73 -0.38 29.47
C GLU A 207 1.68 -1.39 28.33
N SER A 208 0.54 -2.06 28.14
CA SER A 208 0.36 -3.01 27.03
C SER A 208 0.39 -2.32 25.66
N PHE A 209 -0.08 -1.08 25.56
CA PHE A 209 0.04 -0.29 24.35
C PHE A 209 1.49 0.13 24.07
N LYS A 210 2.23 0.56 25.11
CA LYS A 210 3.67 0.88 24.99
C LYS A 210 4.46 -0.34 24.49
N GLU A 211 4.27 -1.50 25.13
CA GLU A 211 4.89 -2.76 24.72
C GLU A 211 4.52 -3.16 23.28
N TYR A 212 3.25 -2.97 22.89
CA TYR A 212 2.81 -3.23 21.50
C TYR A 212 3.57 -2.36 20.50
N ILE A 213 3.70 -1.05 20.76
CA ILE A 213 4.43 -0.13 19.88
C ILE A 213 5.92 -0.49 19.83
N GLU A 214 6.55 -0.77 20.97
CA GLU A 214 7.97 -1.18 21.04
C GLU A 214 8.24 -2.47 20.27
N THR A 215 7.35 -3.46 20.39
CA THR A 215 7.50 -4.76 19.73
C THR A 215 7.31 -4.68 18.22
N LYS A 216 6.46 -3.76 17.75
CA LYS A 216 6.07 -3.66 16.34
C LYS A 216 6.85 -2.61 15.55
N SER A 217 7.36 -1.59 16.21
CA SER A 217 8.15 -0.54 15.57
C SER A 217 9.57 -1.02 15.30
N VAL A 218 10.08 -0.73 14.11
CA VAL A 218 11.49 -1.01 13.76
C VAL A 218 12.44 -0.05 14.45
N SER A 219 11.97 1.17 14.74
CA SER A 219 12.72 2.22 15.40
C SER A 219 12.47 2.20 16.90
N PRO A 220 13.51 2.26 17.75
CA PRO A 220 13.31 2.36 19.19
C PRO A 220 12.55 3.65 19.51
N VAL A 221 11.62 3.53 20.46
CA VAL A 221 10.85 4.65 21.00
C VAL A 221 11.28 4.89 22.44
N GLN A 222 11.50 6.15 22.79
CA GLN A 222 11.76 6.55 24.17
C GLN A 222 10.52 7.20 24.75
N TRP A 223 9.82 6.51 25.65
CA TRP A 223 8.64 7.06 26.31
C TRP A 223 9.01 8.21 27.23
N LEU A 224 8.15 9.23 27.23
CA LEU A 224 8.26 10.39 28.11
C LEU A 224 7.30 10.26 29.29
N GLU A 225 7.53 11.06 30.33
CA GLU A 225 6.58 11.22 31.43
C GLU A 225 5.23 11.75 30.93
N GLU A 226 4.16 11.35 31.63
CA GLU A 226 2.80 11.60 31.23
C GLU A 226 2.40 13.05 31.50
N GLU A 227 1.91 13.74 30.47
CA GLU A 227 1.38 15.09 30.58
C GLU A 227 0.00 15.13 29.92
N ASN A 228 -0.99 15.68 30.63
CA ASN A 228 -2.27 16.12 30.06
C ASN A 228 -3.07 15.06 29.27
N HIS A 229 -3.25 13.83 29.76
CA HIS A 229 -4.03 12.77 29.05
C HIS A 229 -3.53 12.48 27.61
N HIS A 230 -2.22 12.64 27.39
CA HIS A 230 -1.56 12.26 26.14
C HIS A 230 -0.37 11.34 26.38
N ILE A 231 -0.20 10.36 25.49
CA ILE A 231 0.96 9.47 25.49
C ILE A 231 2.02 10.11 24.61
N SER A 232 3.22 10.34 25.16
CA SER A 232 4.31 10.96 24.42
C SER A 232 5.55 10.08 24.35
N PHE A 233 6.24 10.13 23.23
CA PHE A 233 7.52 9.45 23.02
C PHE A 233 8.41 10.21 22.05
N ILE A 234 9.70 9.92 22.07
CA ILE A 234 10.70 10.43 21.12
C ILE A 234 11.08 9.31 20.16
N SER A 235 11.22 9.65 18.88
CA SER A 235 11.87 8.78 17.89
C SER A 235 12.78 9.58 16.97
N GLU A 236 14.04 9.14 16.87
CA GLU A 236 15.08 9.73 16.01
C GLU A 236 14.95 9.32 14.54
N LYS A 237 14.10 8.33 14.26
CA LYS A 237 13.83 7.82 12.93
C LYS A 237 12.37 8.04 12.58
N GLU A 238 12.07 7.94 11.30
CA GLU A 238 10.68 7.88 10.85
C GLU A 238 9.95 6.69 11.47
N LEU A 239 8.66 6.90 11.74
CA LEU A 239 7.82 5.87 12.32
C LEU A 239 7.46 4.85 11.23
N SER A 240 7.68 3.57 11.54
CA SER A 240 7.27 2.44 10.71
C SER A 240 5.87 1.96 11.07
N LEU A 241 5.37 0.91 10.41
CA LEU A 241 4.19 0.18 10.87
C LEU A 241 4.32 -0.15 12.38
N PRO A 242 3.24 -0.03 13.17
CA PRO A 242 1.84 0.18 12.75
C PRO A 242 1.46 1.63 12.43
N PHE A 243 2.37 2.59 12.56
CA PHE A 243 2.11 3.98 12.20
C PHE A 243 1.96 4.11 10.67
N ARG A 244 0.92 4.84 10.27
CA ARG A 244 0.67 5.26 8.89
C ARG A 244 1.03 6.74 8.76
N TYR A 245 1.24 7.18 7.53
CA TYR A 245 1.53 8.57 7.23
C TYR A 245 0.51 9.09 6.22
N HIS A 246 -0.19 10.16 6.63
CA HIS A 246 -1.13 10.87 5.79
C HIS A 246 -0.38 11.93 5.01
N VAL A 247 -0.25 11.73 3.69
CA VAL A 247 0.63 12.58 2.87
C VAL A 247 0.08 13.99 2.77
N GLU A 248 -1.24 14.15 2.60
CA GLU A 248 -1.84 15.48 2.41
C GLU A 248 -1.82 16.34 3.69
N LYS A 249 -2.06 15.71 4.86
CA LYS A 249 -2.02 16.38 6.16
C LYS A 249 -0.61 16.51 6.73
N ASN A 250 0.38 15.80 6.17
CA ASN A 250 1.75 15.71 6.71
C ASN A 250 1.76 15.27 8.19
N LEU A 251 0.96 14.24 8.52
CA LEU A 251 0.83 13.74 9.88
C LEU A 251 0.95 12.23 9.92
N TYR A 252 1.55 11.72 11.00
CA TYR A 252 1.46 10.32 11.35
C TYR A 252 0.10 10.02 12.00
N CYS A 253 -0.39 8.80 11.79
CA CYS A 253 -1.62 8.33 12.38
C CYS A 253 -1.57 6.83 12.68
N LEU A 254 -2.45 6.38 13.56
CA LEU A 254 -2.71 4.97 13.82
C LEU A 254 -4.11 4.59 13.33
N PRO A 255 -4.26 3.46 12.61
CA PRO A 255 -5.57 2.99 12.20
C PRO A 255 -6.35 2.43 13.39
N ILE A 256 -7.65 2.71 13.45
CA ILE A 256 -8.53 2.22 14.52
C ILE A 256 -8.83 0.72 14.36
N VAL A 257 -8.82 0.20 13.13
CA VAL A 257 -9.12 -1.21 12.87
C VAL A 257 -7.98 -2.10 13.34
N LYS A 258 -8.31 -2.96 14.32
CA LYS A 258 -7.38 -3.81 15.07
C LYS A 258 -6.95 -5.06 14.30
N GLY A 259 -5.92 -5.70 14.84
CA GLY A 259 -5.46 -7.02 14.40
C GLY A 259 -4.20 -6.95 13.55
N HIS A 260 -3.96 -8.00 12.76
CA HIS A 260 -2.78 -8.08 11.90
C HIS A 260 -2.81 -7.08 10.73
N LEU A 261 -3.97 -6.50 10.40
CA LEU A 261 -4.16 -5.50 9.35
C LEU A 261 -3.31 -4.23 9.54
N GLY A 262 -3.15 -3.76 10.78
CA GLY A 262 -2.28 -2.62 11.09
C GLY A 262 -0.80 -2.85 10.72
N MET A 263 -0.40 -4.11 10.58
CA MET A 263 0.96 -4.51 10.19
C MET A 263 1.08 -4.86 8.70
N ILE A 264 0.02 -4.68 7.90
CA ILE A 264 0.05 -4.94 6.47
C ILE A 264 0.54 -3.68 5.72
N PRO A 265 1.62 -3.75 4.92
CA PRO A 265 2.07 -2.66 4.07
C PRO A 265 0.96 -2.08 3.18
N GLU A 266 0.99 -0.76 2.97
CA GLU A 266 -0.05 -0.05 2.22
C GLU A 266 -0.18 -0.57 0.77
N LEU A 267 0.92 -0.91 0.11
CA LEU A 267 0.89 -1.44 -1.26
C LEU A 267 0.09 -2.75 -1.38
N ILE A 268 0.13 -3.60 -0.35
CA ILE A 268 -0.69 -4.82 -0.27
C ILE A 268 -2.18 -4.47 -0.22
N ILE A 269 -2.55 -3.47 0.60
CA ILE A 269 -3.94 -3.00 0.74
C ILE A 269 -4.47 -2.49 -0.61
N TYR A 270 -3.67 -1.71 -1.35
CA TYR A 270 -4.06 -1.19 -2.67
C TYR A 270 -4.26 -2.32 -3.67
N TYR A 271 -3.37 -3.32 -3.67
CA TYR A 271 -3.49 -4.49 -4.51
C TYR A 271 -4.82 -5.23 -4.28
N LEU A 272 -5.16 -5.49 -3.01
CA LEU A 272 -6.37 -6.23 -2.63
C LEU A 272 -7.65 -5.49 -3.02
N LEU A 273 -7.73 -4.19 -2.73
CA LEU A 273 -8.88 -3.36 -3.07
C LEU A 273 -9.05 -3.21 -4.59
N LEU A 274 -7.96 -2.92 -5.31
CA LEU A 274 -7.99 -2.80 -6.77
C LEU A 274 -8.29 -4.14 -7.45
N TYR A 275 -7.77 -5.25 -6.92
CA TYR A 275 -8.12 -6.58 -7.41
C TYR A 275 -9.64 -6.77 -7.37
N ASN A 276 -10.28 -6.57 -6.21
CA ASN A 276 -11.72 -6.78 -6.08
C ASN A 276 -12.51 -5.86 -7.02
N LEU A 277 -12.21 -4.55 -7.02
CA LEU A 277 -12.88 -3.61 -7.90
C LEU A 277 -12.68 -3.93 -9.38
N SER A 278 -11.51 -4.45 -9.78
CA SER A 278 -11.27 -4.91 -11.16
C SER A 278 -12.11 -6.14 -11.52
N MET A 279 -12.40 -7.02 -10.54
CA MET A 279 -13.25 -8.18 -10.75
C MET A 279 -14.70 -7.76 -10.87
N ILE A 280 -15.17 -6.87 -9.99
CA ILE A 280 -16.52 -6.30 -10.04
C ILE A 280 -16.76 -5.60 -11.40
N ALA A 281 -15.84 -4.73 -11.81
CA ALA A 281 -15.96 -3.98 -13.06
C ALA A 281 -16.03 -4.88 -14.31
N ARG A 282 -15.42 -6.07 -14.27
CA ARG A 282 -15.39 -7.01 -15.40
C ARG A 282 -16.52 -8.04 -15.38
N TYR A 283 -16.89 -8.53 -14.20
CA TYR A 283 -17.71 -9.72 -14.06
C TYR A 283 -19.06 -9.46 -13.39
N GLU A 284 -19.22 -8.36 -12.64
CA GLU A 284 -20.47 -7.96 -11.98
C GLU A 284 -21.05 -6.70 -12.65
N THR A 285 -21.18 -6.75 -13.98
CA THR A 285 -21.49 -5.59 -14.85
C THR A 285 -22.82 -4.90 -14.52
N GLU A 286 -23.85 -5.67 -14.13
CA GLU A 286 -25.16 -5.14 -13.72
C GLU A 286 -25.03 -4.26 -12.47
N TRP A 287 -24.50 -4.82 -11.38
CA TRP A 287 -24.33 -4.09 -10.11
C TRP A 287 -23.40 -2.90 -10.28
N TRP A 288 -22.30 -3.07 -11.01
CA TRP A 288 -21.35 -1.98 -11.27
C TRP A 288 -21.99 -0.84 -12.06
N SER A 289 -22.78 -1.16 -13.09
CA SER A 289 -23.49 -0.15 -13.88
C SER A 289 -24.58 0.54 -13.06
N GLU A 290 -25.31 -0.20 -12.22
CA GLU A 290 -26.32 0.35 -11.32
C GLU A 290 -25.68 1.31 -10.31
N LEU A 291 -24.62 0.88 -9.61
CA LEU A 291 -23.87 1.72 -8.67
C LEU A 291 -23.45 3.05 -9.30
N ILE A 292 -22.91 3.02 -10.52
CA ILE A 292 -22.43 4.23 -11.21
C ILE A 292 -23.61 5.15 -11.61
N LYS A 293 -24.76 4.59 -11.99
CA LYS A 293 -25.89 5.37 -12.51
C LYS A 293 -26.84 5.89 -11.44
N THR A 294 -27.11 5.08 -10.42
CA THR A 294 -28.15 5.35 -9.42
C THR A 294 -27.59 5.66 -8.03
N THR A 295 -26.29 5.38 -7.81
CA THR A 295 -25.58 5.65 -6.54
C THR A 295 -26.39 5.27 -5.29
N PRO A 296 -26.86 4.01 -5.16
CA PRO A 296 -27.88 3.65 -4.18
C PRO A 296 -27.34 3.50 -2.75
N THR A 297 -26.01 3.43 -2.58
CA THR A 297 -25.34 3.19 -1.29
C THR A 297 -24.11 4.08 -1.13
N ASN A 298 -23.52 4.08 0.07
CA ASN A 298 -22.25 4.77 0.36
C ASN A 298 -21.05 4.14 -0.35
N ASP A 299 -21.21 3.01 -1.06
CA ASP A 299 -20.12 2.38 -1.82
C ASP A 299 -19.58 3.31 -2.91
N TYR A 300 -20.45 4.07 -3.60
CA TYR A 300 -20.03 4.94 -4.70
C TYR A 300 -19.00 5.99 -4.27
N PRO A 301 -19.27 6.86 -3.26
CA PRO A 301 -18.29 7.85 -2.83
C PRO A 301 -17.01 7.21 -2.27
N LEU A 302 -17.11 6.12 -1.52
CA LEU A 302 -15.95 5.39 -0.99
C LEU A 302 -15.06 4.83 -2.11
N ILE A 303 -15.66 4.19 -3.11
CA ILE A 303 -14.93 3.64 -4.26
C ILE A 303 -14.30 4.77 -5.08
N ASN A 304 -15.03 5.86 -5.33
CA ASN A 304 -14.51 6.97 -6.12
C ASN A 304 -13.32 7.67 -5.43
N GLN A 305 -13.40 7.87 -4.11
CA GLN A 305 -12.29 8.41 -3.33
C GLN A 305 -11.09 7.45 -3.32
N PHE A 306 -11.33 6.16 -3.08
CA PHE A 306 -10.27 5.15 -3.12
C PHE A 306 -9.59 5.08 -4.49
N LEU A 307 -10.33 5.09 -5.60
CA LEU A 307 -9.74 5.03 -6.94
C LEU A 307 -8.92 6.29 -7.27
N SER A 308 -9.32 7.45 -6.73
CA SER A 308 -8.56 8.69 -6.84
C SER A 308 -7.27 8.62 -6.03
N LEU A 309 -7.34 8.08 -4.81
CA LEU A 309 -6.19 7.81 -3.96
C LEU A 309 -5.24 6.79 -4.62
N ALA A 310 -5.76 5.68 -5.12
CA ALA A 310 -5.03 4.63 -5.83
C ALA A 310 -4.28 5.16 -7.06
N PHE A 311 -4.93 6.05 -7.81
CA PHE A 311 -4.34 6.70 -8.97
C PHE A 311 -3.13 7.59 -8.62
N ASN A 312 -3.17 8.27 -7.47
CA ASN A 312 -2.13 9.24 -7.08
C ASN A 312 -1.04 8.63 -6.19
N LYS A 313 -1.40 7.85 -5.17
CA LYS A 313 -0.50 7.41 -4.11
C LYS A 313 0.18 6.07 -4.40
N SER A 314 -0.41 5.18 -5.20
CA SER A 314 0.24 3.90 -5.49
C SER A 314 1.57 4.04 -6.27
N PRO A 315 1.72 4.94 -7.27
CA PRO A 315 3.01 5.14 -7.94
C PRO A 315 4.04 5.76 -6.99
N TYR A 316 3.60 6.61 -6.06
CA TYR A 316 4.42 7.16 -4.99
C TYR A 316 4.96 6.04 -4.09
N LEU A 317 4.10 5.13 -3.63
CA LEU A 317 4.51 3.98 -2.81
C LEU A 317 5.53 3.08 -3.55
N VAL A 318 5.31 2.85 -4.85
CA VAL A 318 6.24 2.10 -5.72
C VAL A 318 7.58 2.81 -5.82
N TYR A 319 7.58 4.11 -6.09
CA TYR A 319 8.80 4.91 -6.18
C TYR A 319 9.61 4.85 -4.88
N HIS A 320 8.96 5.06 -3.73
CA HIS A 320 9.61 4.97 -2.43
C HIS A 320 10.15 3.57 -2.13
N TYR A 321 9.43 2.51 -2.53
CA TYR A 321 9.95 1.16 -2.42
C TYR A 321 11.22 0.97 -3.25
N LEU A 322 11.24 1.38 -4.52
CA LEU A 322 12.43 1.26 -5.36
C LEU A 322 13.62 2.06 -4.80
N LEU A 323 13.37 3.26 -4.28
CA LEU A 323 14.42 4.03 -3.60
C LEU A 323 14.99 3.31 -2.37
N SER A 324 14.17 2.57 -1.62
CA SER A 324 14.64 1.88 -0.42
C SER A 324 15.53 0.66 -0.72
N GLN A 325 15.58 0.21 -1.98
CA GLN A 325 16.46 -0.89 -2.43
C GLN A 325 17.81 -0.40 -2.96
N LYS A 326 17.97 0.91 -3.13
CA LYS A 326 19.23 1.55 -3.50
C LYS A 326 20.11 1.72 -2.28
#